data_AF-X1SX09-F1
#
_entry.id   AF-X1SX09-F1
#
_cell.length_a   1.000
_cell.length_b   1.000
_cell.length_c   1.000
_cell.angle_alpha   90.00
_cell.angle_beta   90.00
_cell.angle_gamma   90.00
#
_symmetry.space_group_name_H-M   'P 1'
#
loop_
_entity.id
_entity.type
_entity.pdbx_description
1 polymer ?
#
loop_
_entity_poly.entity_id
_entity_poly.type
_entity_poly.pdbx_seq_one_letter_code
_entity_poly.pdbx_strand_id
1 'polypeptide(L)'
;MESLFSSGKVTSDVLETYSSVIISDFEKLGKNRVILDQIIRRLYRIYTTPVSWQSLGKGVDVASYNTTREYTELLADSFLVAILYFLDRKNRQASNKKNKKFYAA
;
A
#
# COMPACT_ATOMS: atom_id res chain seq x y z
N MET A 1 -22.70 7.87 -6.27
CA MET A 1 -22.90 7.74 -4.81
C MET A 1 -24.12 6.89 -4.46
N GLU A 2 -25.23 6.99 -5.21
CA GLU A 2 -26.45 6.18 -4.97
C GLU A 2 -26.25 4.65 -5.06
N SER A 3 -25.29 4.18 -5.88
CA SER A 3 -25.04 2.73 -6.06
C SER A 3 -24.45 2.01 -4.84
N LEU A 4 -23.91 2.74 -3.86
CA LEU A 4 -23.36 2.14 -2.63
C LEU A 4 -24.46 1.73 -1.63
N PHE A 5 -25.65 2.35 -1.72
CA PHE A 5 -26.66 2.25 -0.67
C PHE A 5 -27.90 1.41 -1.04
N SER A 6 -28.10 1.07 -2.32
CA SER A 6 -29.35 0.41 -2.74
C SER A 6 -29.36 -1.12 -2.59
N SER A 7 -28.19 -1.78 -2.48
CA SER A 7 -28.13 -3.26 -2.50
C SER A 7 -27.13 -3.91 -1.53
N GLY A 8 -26.39 -3.12 -0.74
CA GLY A 8 -25.31 -3.62 0.12
C GLY A 8 -24.13 -4.25 -0.65
N LYS A 9 -24.12 -4.13 -1.99
CA LYS A 9 -23.06 -4.63 -2.86
C LYS A 9 -22.43 -3.46 -3.61
N VAL A 10 -21.10 -3.44 -3.63
CA VAL A 10 -20.34 -2.53 -4.48
C VAL A 10 -20.41 -3.07 -5.91
N THR A 11 -20.90 -2.27 -6.85
CA THR A 11 -20.92 -2.64 -8.27
C THR A 11 -19.53 -2.61 -8.87
N SER A 12 -19.32 -3.36 -9.95
CA SER A 12 -18.05 -3.39 -10.71
C SER A 12 -17.60 -1.98 -11.10
N ASP A 13 -18.53 -1.16 -11.57
CA ASP A 13 -18.24 0.18 -12.10
C ASP A 13 -17.72 1.12 -11.00
N VAL A 14 -18.18 0.93 -9.75
CA VAL A 14 -17.67 1.68 -8.60
C VAL A 14 -16.23 1.25 -8.28
N LEU A 15 -15.93 -0.05 -8.30
CA LEU A 15 -14.57 -0.56 -8.09
C LEU A 15 -13.62 -0.10 -9.20
N GLU A 16 -14.09 -0.10 -10.45
CA GLU A 16 -13.33 0.39 -11.59
C GLU A 16 -13.05 1.89 -11.48
N THR A 17 -14.07 2.69 -11.13
CA THR A 17 -13.92 4.13 -10.90
C THR A 17 -12.88 4.39 -9.80
N TYR A 18 -12.98 3.69 -8.66
CA TYR A 18 -12.05 3.86 -7.55
C TYR A 18 -10.62 3.45 -7.95
N SER A 19 -10.46 2.32 -8.65
CA SER A 19 -9.17 1.86 -9.15
C SER A 19 -8.56 2.85 -10.14
N SER A 20 -9.37 3.42 -11.03
CA SER A 20 -8.96 4.43 -12.01
C SER A 20 -8.45 5.70 -11.32
N VAL A 21 -9.15 6.19 -10.29
CA VAL A 21 -8.72 7.36 -9.51
C VAL A 21 -7.34 7.13 -8.88
N ILE A 22 -7.15 5.99 -8.21
CA ILE A 22 -5.86 5.65 -7.57
C ILE A 22 -4.74 5.61 -8.60
N ILE A 23 -4.96 4.93 -9.73
CA ILE A 23 -3.95 4.82 -10.79
C ILE A 23 -3.61 6.21 -11.35
N SER A 24 -4.63 7.04 -11.63
CA SER A 24 -4.47 8.41 -12.12
C SER A 24 -3.63 9.25 -11.15
N ASP A 25 -3.87 9.15 -9.84
CA ASP A 25 -3.15 9.95 -8.85
C ASP A 25 -1.67 9.55 -8.76
N PHE A 26 -1.36 8.25 -8.85
CA PHE A 26 0.01 7.78 -8.95
C PHE A 26 0.68 8.24 -10.26
N GLU A 27 -0.03 8.19 -11.39
CA GLU A 27 0.48 8.66 -12.68
C GLU A 27 0.76 10.17 -12.68
N LYS A 28 -0.13 10.99 -12.09
CA LYS A 28 0.09 12.44 -11.91
C LYS A 28 1.30 12.76 -11.04
N LEU A 29 1.63 11.88 -10.08
CA LEU A 29 2.85 11.96 -9.27
C LEU A 29 4.10 11.40 -10.01
N GLY A 30 3.97 11.07 -11.30
CA GLY A 30 5.06 10.51 -12.10
C GLY A 30 5.45 9.08 -11.72
N LYS A 31 4.57 8.36 -11.03
CA LYS A 31 4.83 6.97 -10.60
C LYS A 31 4.48 5.99 -11.72
N ASN A 32 5.27 4.93 -11.79
CA ASN A 32 5.11 3.87 -12.76
C ASN A 32 4.04 2.87 -12.28
N ARG A 33 3.00 2.69 -13.10
CA ARG A 33 1.87 1.79 -12.82
C ARG A 33 2.27 0.32 -12.62
N VAL A 34 3.29 -0.17 -13.34
CA VAL A 34 3.78 -1.56 -13.20
C VAL A 34 4.40 -1.76 -11.82
N ILE A 35 5.18 -0.78 -11.33
CA ILE A 35 5.75 -0.83 -9.98
C ILE A 35 4.63 -0.81 -8.93
N LEU A 36 3.60 0.03 -9.12
CA LEU A 36 2.43 0.08 -8.23
C LEU A 36 1.72 -1.28 -8.15
N ASP A 37 1.40 -1.90 -9.28
CA ASP A 37 0.75 -3.22 -9.34
C ASP A 37 1.59 -4.29 -8.63
N GLN A 38 2.91 -4.32 -8.88
CA GLN A 38 3.82 -5.26 -8.21
C GLN A 38 3.84 -5.07 -6.69
N ILE A 39 3.84 -3.83 -6.20
CA ILE A 39 3.82 -3.51 -4.77
C ILE A 39 2.50 -3.94 -4.15
N ILE A 40 1.36 -3.65 -4.78
CA ILE A 40 0.03 -4.08 -4.30
C ILE A 40 -0.01 -5.60 -4.20
N ARG A 41 0.38 -6.34 -5.25
CA ARG A 41 0.45 -7.81 -5.22
C ARG A 41 1.38 -8.32 -4.12
N ARG A 42 2.50 -7.65 -3.91
CA ARG A 42 3.47 -8.04 -2.90
C ARG A 42 2.92 -7.83 -1.50
N LEU A 43 2.24 -6.72 -1.23
CA LEU A 43 1.56 -6.43 0.05
C LEU A 43 0.52 -7.50 0.39
N TYR A 44 -0.29 -7.93 -0.59
CA TYR A 44 -1.23 -9.03 -0.40
C TYR A 44 -0.54 -10.36 -0.02
N ARG A 45 0.63 -10.66 -0.59
CA ARG A 45 1.37 -11.91 -0.30
C ARG A 45 1.98 -11.94 1.10
N ILE A 46 2.38 -10.78 1.64
CA ILE A 46 3.02 -10.69 2.96
C ILE A 46 2.06 -10.22 4.05
N TYR A 47 0.77 -10.17 3.74
CA TYR A 47 -0.27 -9.60 4.58
C TYR A 47 -0.10 -10.04 6.04
N THR A 48 -0.13 -9.08 6.98
CA THR A 48 0.07 -9.29 8.44
C THR A 48 1.46 -9.79 8.91
N THR A 49 2.35 -10.16 8.00
CA THR A 49 3.69 -10.65 8.34
C THR A 49 4.65 -9.48 8.56
N PRO A 50 5.38 -9.41 9.70
CA PRO A 50 6.35 -8.36 9.92
C PRO A 50 7.55 -8.48 8.97
N VAL A 51 7.74 -7.51 8.09
CA VAL A 51 8.89 -7.48 7.16
C VAL A 51 9.60 -6.12 7.15
N SER A 52 10.86 -6.10 6.71
CA SER A 52 11.60 -4.87 6.45
C SER A 52 11.21 -4.27 5.09
N TRP A 53 11.59 -3.01 4.84
CA TRP A 53 11.42 -2.39 3.52
C TRP A 53 12.15 -3.16 2.41
N GLN A 54 13.35 -3.66 2.71
CA GLN A 54 14.13 -4.47 1.78
C GLN A 54 13.41 -5.79 1.45
N SER A 55 12.82 -6.45 2.46
CA SER A 55 12.08 -7.69 2.25
C SER A 55 10.74 -7.48 1.52
N LEU A 56 10.11 -6.30 1.70
CA LEU A 56 8.95 -5.90 0.90
C LEU A 56 9.35 -5.75 -0.58
N GLY A 57 10.48 -5.09 -0.87
CA GLY A 57 10.98 -4.91 -2.23
C GLY A 57 11.39 -6.21 -2.93
N LYS A 58 11.65 -7.30 -2.18
CA LYS A 58 11.91 -8.61 -2.79
C LYS A 58 10.69 -9.07 -3.60
N GLY A 59 10.86 -9.19 -4.92
CA GLY A 59 9.78 -9.57 -5.85
C GLY A 59 9.08 -8.38 -6.51
N VAL A 60 9.57 -7.16 -6.29
CA VAL A 60 9.24 -5.97 -7.08
C VAL A 60 10.46 -5.66 -7.94
N ASP A 61 10.24 -5.36 -9.21
CA ASP A 61 11.27 -5.05 -10.19
C ASP A 61 11.74 -3.60 -10.04
N VAL A 62 12.32 -3.30 -8.87
CA VAL A 62 12.86 -1.99 -8.53
C VAL A 62 14.25 -2.13 -7.93
N ALA A 63 15.13 -1.21 -8.30
CA ALA A 63 16.52 -1.21 -7.87
C ALA A 63 16.71 -0.84 -6.39
N SER A 64 15.74 -0.17 -5.74
CA SER A 64 15.91 0.37 -4.39
C SER A 64 14.69 0.18 -3.49
N TYR A 65 14.97 -0.17 -2.23
CA TYR A 65 13.97 -0.19 -1.15
C TYR A 65 13.33 1.18 -0.90
N ASN A 66 13.97 2.27 -1.33
CA ASN A 66 13.40 3.62 -1.26
C ASN A 66 12.16 3.74 -2.14
N THR A 67 12.20 3.20 -3.36
CA THR A 67 11.05 3.20 -4.28
C THR A 67 9.91 2.36 -3.69
N THR A 68 10.22 1.17 -3.17
CA THR A 68 9.21 0.33 -2.51
C THR A 68 8.55 1.05 -1.33
N ARG A 69 9.36 1.69 -0.49
CA ARG A 69 8.89 2.47 0.66
C ARG A 69 7.98 3.61 0.21
N GLU A 70 8.45 4.43 -0.72
CA GLU A 70 7.74 5.61 -1.21
C GLU A 70 6.36 5.24 -1.75
N TYR A 71 6.26 4.22 -2.60
CA TYR A 71 4.97 3.78 -3.15
C TYR A 71 4.04 3.23 -2.05
N THR A 72 4.59 2.53 -1.06
CA THR A 72 3.79 1.98 0.04
C THR A 72 3.30 3.09 0.98
N GLU A 73 4.12 4.12 1.22
CA GLU A 73 3.73 5.30 1.98
C GLU A 73 2.67 6.11 1.22
N LEU A 74 2.80 6.28 -0.11
CA LEU A 74 1.75 6.91 -0.93
C LEU A 74 0.42 6.14 -0.90
N LEU A 75 0.46 4.81 -0.90
CA LEU A 75 -0.74 3.98 -0.71
C LEU A 75 -1.35 4.20 0.68
N ALA A 76 -0.54 4.42 1.71
CA ALA A 76 -1.01 4.71 3.06
C ALA A 76 -1.62 6.11 3.17
N ASP A 77 -1.00 7.11 2.55
CA ASP A 77 -1.52 8.48 2.46
C ASP A 77 -2.82 8.53 1.64
N SER A 78 -3.01 7.57 0.73
CA SER A 78 -4.24 7.36 -0.04
C SER A 78 -5.30 6.53 0.69
N PHE A 79 -5.08 6.21 1.97
CA PHE A 79 -5.98 5.37 2.79
C PHE A 79 -6.25 3.97 2.23
N LEU A 80 -5.28 3.38 1.52
CA LEU A 80 -5.38 2.01 0.98
C LEU A 80 -4.61 0.99 1.81
N VAL A 81 -3.58 1.44 2.53
CA VAL A 81 -2.67 0.60 3.32
C VAL A 81 -2.44 1.20 4.70
N ALA A 82 -2.61 0.41 5.75
CA ALA A 82 -2.15 0.79 7.08
C ALA A 82 -0.76 0.18 7.35
N ILE A 83 0.20 1.03 7.71
CA ILE A 83 1.57 0.62 8.07
C ILE A 83 1.70 0.60 9.59
N LEU A 84 1.78 -0.59 10.18
CA LEU A 84 1.97 -0.78 11.61
C LEU A 84 3.46 -0.96 11.92
N TYR A 85 4.10 0.12 12.34
CA TYR A 85 5.48 0.12 12.78
C TYR A 85 5.69 -0.63 14.10
N PHE A 86 6.86 -1.24 14.26
CA PHE A 86 7.26 -1.84 15.53
C PHE A 86 7.33 -0.78 16.63
N LEU A 87 6.66 -1.02 17.75
CA LEU A 87 6.74 -0.17 18.94
C LEU A 87 8.01 -0.49 19.75
N ASP A 88 8.97 0.43 19.74
CA ASP A 88 10.09 0.39 20.67
C ASP A 88 9.61 0.80 22.07
N ARG A 89 9.44 -0.20 22.95
CA ARG A 89 8.94 0.00 24.31
C ARG A 89 9.90 0.82 25.18
N LYS A 90 11.20 0.80 24.91
CA LYS A 90 12.20 1.53 25.69
C LYS A 90 12.03 3.04 25.47
N ASN A 91 11.93 3.42 24.21
CA ASN A 91 11.85 4.82 23.81
C ASN A 91 10.40 5.31 23.58
N ARG A 92 9.41 4.43 23.74
CA ARG A 92 7.97 4.67 23.54
C ARG A 92 7.65 5.28 22.16
N GLN A 93 8.34 4.82 21.13
CA GLN A 93 8.23 5.35 19.77
C GLN A 93 8.16 4.24 18.73
N ALA A 94 7.60 4.57 17.57
CA ALA A 94 7.68 3.71 16.40
C ALA A 94 9.13 3.60 15.91
N SER A 95 9.54 2.39 15.53
CA SER A 95 10.85 2.12 14.94
C SER A 95 10.75 1.93 13.44
N ASN A 96 11.27 2.90 12.68
CA ASN A 96 11.33 2.82 11.21
C ASN A 96 12.27 1.72 10.70
N LYS A 97 13.30 1.37 11.51
CA LYS A 97 14.34 0.41 11.15
C LYS A 97 13.90 -1.05 11.31
N LYS A 98 12.98 -1.33 12.25
CA LYS A 98 12.50 -2.69 12.49
C LYS A 98 11.40 -3.09 11.51
N ASN A 99 11.15 -4.39 11.47
CA ASN A 99 10.08 -4.95 10.66
C ASN A 99 8.73 -4.35 11.06
N LYS A 100 7.88 -4.11 10.06
CA LYS A 100 6.54 -3.55 10.21
C LYS A 100 5.53 -4.45 9.54
N LYS A 101 4.28 -4.36 9.97
CA LYS A 101 3.16 -5.07 9.37
C LYS A 101 2.40 -4.12 8.45
N PHE A 102 1.80 -4.69 7.42
CA PHE A 102 0.99 -3.97 6.44
C PHE A 102 -0.40 -4.60 6.42
N TYR A 103 -1.41 -3.75 6.42
CA TYR A 103 -2.82 -4.11 6.36
C TYR A 103 -3.50 -3.33 5.25
N ALA A 104 -4.54 -3.90 4.66
CA ALA A 104 -5.44 -3.19 3.77
C ALA A 104 -6.34 -2.35 4.68
N ALA A 105 -6.53 -1.10 4.30
CA ALA A 105 -7.40 -0.18 5.03
C ALA A 105 -8.88 -0.50 4.82
#